data_AF-A0A957JM58-F1
#
_entry.id   AF-A0A957JM58-F1
#
_cell.length_a   1.000
_cell.length_b   1.000
_cell.length_c   1.000
_cell.angle_alpha   90.00
_cell.angle_beta   90.00
_cell.angle_gamma   90.00
#
_symmetry.space_group_name_H-M   'P 1'
#
loop_
_entity.id
_entity.type
_entity.pdbx_description
1 polymer ?
#
loop_
_entity_poly.entity_id
_entity_poly.type
_entity_poly.pdbx_seq_one_letter_code
_entity_poly.pdbx_strand_id
1 'polypeptide(L)' 'MSKQKDKTMDASEDMREHYEFDYRQAKPNRFAERIDQNSIMIVLDPDVAAVFPTAEAVNEALRVIVQALKQLPQAPVAE' A
#
# COMPACT_ATOMS: atom_id res chain seq x y z
N MET A 1 23.37 -20.05 40.06
CA MET A 1 22.13 -20.44 39.35
C MET A 1 20.97 -19.66 39.94
N SER A 2 20.48 -18.63 39.26
CA SER A 2 19.14 -18.10 39.54
C SER A 2 18.56 -17.63 38.22
N LYS A 3 17.51 -18.33 37.80
CA LYS A 3 16.87 -18.23 36.49
C LYS A 3 15.81 -17.13 36.61
N GLN A 4 16.09 -15.95 36.08
CA GLN A 4 15.08 -14.89 35.99
C GLN A 4 14.06 -15.31 34.94
N LYS A 5 12.82 -15.49 35.41
CA LYS A 5 11.65 -15.88 34.62
C LYS A 5 11.44 -14.89 33.47
N ASP A 6 11.31 -15.47 32.28
CA ASP A 6 10.80 -14.84 31.08
C ASP A 6 9.45 -14.17 31.40
N LYS A 7 9.37 -12.85 31.22
CA LYS A 7 8.14 -12.09 31.43
C LYS A 7 7.31 -12.26 30.16
N THR A 8 6.44 -13.26 30.20
CA THR A 8 5.37 -13.50 29.24
C THR A 8 4.69 -12.19 28.85
N MET A 9 4.81 -11.83 27.57
CA MET A 9 3.98 -10.80 26.92
C MET A 9 2.57 -11.38 26.86
N ASP A 10 1.69 -10.96 27.76
CA ASP A 10 0.31 -11.46 27.79
C ASP A 10 -0.69 -10.29 27.75
N ALA A 11 -1.53 -10.35 26.71
CA ALA A 11 -2.89 -9.83 26.59
C ALA A 11 -3.18 -8.37 27.00
N SER A 12 -2.64 -7.39 26.27
CA SER A 12 -3.32 -6.10 26.13
C SER A 12 -3.09 -5.48 24.75
N GLU A 13 -3.51 -6.20 23.71
CA GLU A 13 -3.80 -5.59 22.39
C GLU A 13 -5.18 -4.93 22.37
N ASP A 14 -5.91 -4.92 23.49
CA ASP A 14 -7.20 -4.26 23.61
C ASP A 14 -7.04 -2.74 23.76
N MET A 15 -7.88 -2.01 23.02
CA MET A 15 -8.03 -0.57 23.16
C MET A 15 -8.55 -0.25 24.57
N ARG A 16 -8.11 0.89 25.15
CA ARG A 16 -8.56 1.29 26.49
C ARG A 16 -10.07 1.50 26.51
N GLU A 17 -10.70 1.30 27.68
CA GLU A 17 -12.16 1.43 27.89
C GLU A 17 -12.77 2.75 27.37
N HIS A 18 -11.99 3.83 27.27
CA HIS A 18 -12.47 5.12 26.73
C HIS A 18 -12.39 5.25 25.20
N TYR A 19 -11.82 4.28 24.50
CA TYR A 19 -11.79 4.24 23.03
C TYR A 19 -13.01 3.49 22.49
N GLU A 20 -14.20 3.94 22.87
CA GLU A 20 -15.45 3.52 22.24
C GLU A 20 -15.77 4.47 21.07
N PHE A 21 -15.51 4.03 19.85
CA PHE A 21 -15.76 4.83 18.65
C PHE A 21 -17.23 4.72 18.19
N ASP A 22 -18.04 5.75 18.41
CA ASP A 22 -19.37 5.86 17.77
C ASP A 22 -19.24 6.41 16.34
N TYR A 23 -19.13 5.50 15.36
CA TYR A 23 -19.02 5.86 13.95
C TYR A 23 -20.24 6.58 13.37
N ARG A 24 -21.39 6.59 14.07
CA ARG A 24 -22.55 7.40 13.65
C ARG A 24 -22.28 8.91 13.79
N GLN A 25 -21.32 9.28 14.63
CA GLN A 25 -20.84 10.65 14.81
C GLN A 25 -19.58 10.93 13.99
N ALA A 26 -19.13 10.00 13.15
CA ALA A 26 -17.94 10.19 12.33
C ALA A 26 -18.16 11.32 11.31
N LYS A 27 -17.16 12.19 11.19
CA LYS A 27 -17.15 13.26 10.18
C LYS A 27 -16.50 12.74 8.90
N PRO A 28 -16.95 13.19 7.72
CA PRO A 28 -16.24 12.92 6.46
C PRO A 28 -14.78 13.32 6.57
N ASN A 29 -13.89 12.52 5.98
CA ASN A 29 -12.47 12.80 6.00
C ASN A 29 -12.18 14.10 5.22
N ARG A 30 -11.67 15.13 5.89
CA ARG A 30 -11.28 16.42 5.28
C ARG A 30 -10.22 16.30 4.17
N PHE A 31 -9.55 15.15 4.08
CA PHE A 31 -8.57 14.84 3.05
C PHE A 31 -9.12 13.97 1.91
N ALA A 32 -10.35 13.48 2.02
CA ALA A 32 -10.96 12.67 0.98
C ALA A 32 -11.04 13.43 -0.36
N GLU A 33 -11.30 14.73 -0.32
CA GLU A 33 -11.34 15.58 -1.52
C GLU A 33 -9.97 15.74 -2.22
N ARG A 34 -8.86 15.44 -1.52
CA ARG A 34 -7.51 15.56 -2.11
C ARG A 34 -7.18 14.41 -3.05
N ILE A 35 -7.94 13.33 -2.98
CA ILE A 35 -7.78 12.14 -3.80
C ILE A 35 -9.02 12.12 -4.68
N ASP A 36 -8.83 12.31 -5.98
CA ASP A 36 -9.93 12.15 -6.94
C ASP A 36 -10.53 10.76 -6.73
N GLN A 37 -11.87 10.66 -6.74
CA GLN A 37 -12.58 9.39 -6.57
C GLN A 37 -12.13 8.33 -7.57
N ASN A 38 -11.57 8.75 -8.70
CA ASN A 38 -11.03 7.88 -9.74
C ASN A 38 -9.52 7.60 -9.62
N SER A 39 -8.87 8.00 -8.52
CA SER A 39 -7.45 7.74 -8.27
C SER A 39 -7.24 6.33 -7.73
N ILE A 40 -6.31 5.60 -8.35
CA ILE A 40 -5.85 4.30 -7.87
C ILE A 40 -4.49 4.50 -7.17
N MET A 41 -4.40 4.10 -5.90
CA MET A 41 -3.14 4.07 -5.17
C MET A 41 -2.46 2.71 -5.36
N ILE A 42 -1.18 2.74 -5.73
CA ILE A 42 -0.35 1.56 -5.89
C ILE A 42 0.87 1.74 -4.99
N VAL A 43 1.13 0.77 -4.13
CA VAL A 43 2.33 0.75 -3.28
C VAL A 43 3.44 0.07 -4.05
N LEU A 44 4.62 0.70 -4.11
CA LEU A 44 5.83 0.13 -4.67
C LEU A 44 6.63 -0.56 -3.58
N ASP A 45 7.33 -1.62 -3.94
CA ASP A 45 8.30 -2.24 -3.05
C ASP A 45 9.48 -1.27 -2.76
N PRO A 46 10.13 -1.36 -1.59
CA PRO A 46 11.12 -0.38 -1.16
C PRO A 46 12.33 -0.25 -2.09
N ASP A 47 12.75 -1.35 -2.71
CA ASP A 47 13.84 -1.40 -3.68
C ASP A 47 13.46 -0.69 -4.99
N VAL A 48 12.24 -0.88 -5.47
CA VAL A 48 11.72 -0.20 -6.66
C VAL A 48 11.56 1.31 -6.38
N ALA A 49 11.02 1.67 -5.21
CA ALA A 49 10.87 3.06 -4.80
C ALA A 49 12.21 3.79 -4.63
N ALA A 50 13.28 3.07 -4.25
CA ALA A 50 14.62 3.64 -4.15
C ALA A 50 15.20 4.01 -5.52
N VAL A 51 14.82 3.29 -6.59
CA VAL A 51 15.25 3.57 -7.96
C VAL A 51 14.38 4.64 -8.62
N PHE A 52 13.08 4.67 -8.33
CA PHE A 52 12.13 5.60 -8.93
C PHE A 52 11.56 6.58 -7.89
N PRO A 53 12.13 7.79 -7.77
CA PRO A 53 11.73 8.75 -6.72
C PRO A 53 10.37 9.41 -6.97
N THR A 54 9.79 9.30 -8.18
CA THR A 54 8.50 9.90 -8.51
C THR A 54 7.61 8.96 -9.33
N ALA A 55 6.29 9.18 -9.26
CA ALA A 55 5.32 8.40 -10.02
C ALA A 55 5.48 8.58 -11.53
N GLU A 56 5.89 9.77 -11.98
CA GLU A 56 6.17 10.05 -13.39
C GLU A 56 7.29 9.16 -13.92
N ALA A 57 8.37 9.00 -13.16
CA ALA A 57 9.52 8.18 -13.56
C ALA A 57 9.13 6.69 -13.74
N VAL A 58 8.31 6.14 -12.83
CA VAL A 58 7.79 4.77 -12.95
C VAL A 58 6.90 4.65 -14.19
N ASN A 59 5.97 5.59 -14.37
CA ASN A 59 5.01 5.55 -15.46
C ASN A 59 5.69 5.65 -16.83
N GLU A 60 6.71 6.49 -16.99
CA GLU A 60 7.48 6.56 -18.23
C GLU A 60 8.21 5.24 -18.52
N ALA A 61 8.86 4.64 -17.52
CA ALA A 61 9.51 3.34 -17.69
C ALA A 61 8.51 2.24 -18.11
N LEU A 62 7.35 2.16 -17.44
CA LEU A 62 6.31 1.20 -17.79
C LEU A 62 5.73 1.45 -19.19
N ARG A 63 5.58 2.71 -19.61
CA ARG A 63 5.11 3.05 -20.97
C ARG A 63 6.09 2.57 -22.05
N VAL A 64 7.40 2.72 -21.83
CA VAL A 64 8.43 2.20 -22.74
C VAL A 64 8.33 0.68 -22.85
N ILE A 65 8.17 -0.02 -21.72
CA ILE A 65 7.98 -1.48 -21.71
C ILE A 65 6.72 -1.87 -22.49
N VAL A 66 5.60 -1.21 -22.25
CA VAL A 66 4.34 -1.46 -22.96
C VAL A 66 4.50 -1.23 -24.47
N GLN A 67 5.23 -0.18 -24.88
CA GLN A 67 5.51 0.06 -26.31
C GLN A 67 6.37 -1.04 -26.92
N ALA A 68 7.42 -1.47 -26.22
CA ALA A 68 8.26 -2.58 -26.67
C ALA A 68 7.45 -3.88 -26.80
N LEU A 69 6.59 -4.18 -25.81
CA LEU A 69 5.71 -5.35 -25.84
C LEU A 69 4.73 -5.32 -27.01
N LYS A 70 4.18 -4.16 -27.36
CA LYS A 70 3.28 -4.00 -28.52
C LYS A 70 3.97 -4.26 -29.86
N GLN A 71 5.29 -4.07 -29.93
CA GLN A 71 6.08 -4.30 -31.15
C GLN A 71 6.52 -5.75 -31.30
N LEU A 72 6.43 -6.56 -30.24
CA LEU A 72 6.65 -7.99 -30.35
C LEU A 72 5.45 -8.62 -31.09
N PRO A 73 5.68 -9.48 -32.09
CA PRO A 73 4.59 -10.23 -32.69
C PRO A 73 3.90 -11.01 -31.56
N GLN A 74 2.58 -10.83 -31.43
CA GLN A 74 1.83 -11.55 -30.42
C GLN A 74 2.06 -13.05 -30.65
N ALA A 75 2.64 -13.74 -29.68
CA ALA A 75 2.68 -15.19 -29.71
C ALA A 75 1.24 -15.68 -29.85
N PRO A 76 0.94 -16.62 -30.76
CA PRO A 76 -0.41 -17.11 -30.93
C PRO A 76 -0.86 -17.64 -29.56
N VAL A 77 -1.91 -17.02 -29.03
CA VAL A 77 -2.57 -17.47 -27.81
C VAL A 77 -3.06 -18.87 -28.12
N ALA A 78 -2.40 -19.89 -27.57
CA ALA A 78 -2.89 -21.24 -27.63
C ALA A 78 -4.16 -21.28 -26.78
N GLU A 79 -5.29 -21.43 -27.46
CA GLU A 79 -6.62 -21.69 -26.90
C GLU A 79 -6.64 -23.03 -26.14
#